data_AF-A0A2V2DVM2-F1
#
_entry.id   AF-A0A2V2DVM2-F1
#
_cell.length_a   1.000
_cell.length_b   1.000
_cell.length_c   1.000
_cell.angle_alpha   90.00
_cell.angle_beta   90.00
_cell.angle_gamma   90.00
#
_symmetry.space_group_name_H-M   'P 1'
#
loop_
_entity.id
_entity.type
_entity.pdbx_description
1 polymer ?
#
loop_
_entity_poly.entity_id
_entity_poly.type
_entity_poly.pdbx_seq_one_letter_code
_entity_poly.pdbx_strand_id
1 'polypeptide(L)' 'MFTWIIENIATVLVCVLLALIVAAIIAKLVKDRKNGKSSCGGNCSGCPMGGSCHKH' A
#
# COMPACT_ATOMS: atom_id res chain seq x y z
N MET A 1 27.53 -16.46 19.42
CA MET A 1 26.69 -15.24 19.37
C MET A 1 26.03 -15.00 18.02
N PHE A 2 26.46 -15.62 16.92
CA PHE A 2 25.78 -15.53 15.60
C PHE A 2 24.84 -16.72 15.30
N THR A 3 24.87 -17.77 16.11
CA THR A 3 24.05 -18.98 15.95
C THR A 3 22.54 -18.72 16.07
N TRP A 4 22.11 -17.81 16.94
CA TRP A 4 20.68 -17.45 17.06
C TRP A 4 20.12 -16.80 15.79
N ILE A 5 20.93 -16.04 15.05
CA ILE A 5 20.54 -15.46 13.76
C ILE A 5 20.41 -16.55 12.70
N ILE A 6 21.29 -17.56 12.72
CA ILE A 6 21.27 -18.67 11.75
C ILE A 6 20.07 -19.59 12.01
N GLU A 7 19.73 -19.88 13.27
CA GLU A 7 18.54 -20.66 13.64
C GLU A 7 17.23 -19.96 13.25
N ASN A 8 17.20 -18.63 13.33
CA ASN A 8 16.02 -17.83 13.01
C ASN A 8 16.08 -17.17 11.63
N ILE A 9 17.01 -17.60 10.76
CA ILE A 9 17.23 -16.96 9.46
C ILE A 9 16.01 -17.04 8.56
N ALA A 10 15.27 -18.15 8.63
CA ALA A 10 14.01 -18.33 7.91
C ALA A 10 12.96 -17.29 8.35
N THR A 11 12.80 -17.09 9.66
CA THR A 11 11.88 -16.10 10.22
C THR A 11 12.24 -14.68 9.80
N VAL A 12 13.54 -14.33 9.87
CA VAL A 12 14.04 -13.01 9.44
C VAL A 12 13.75 -12.79 7.95
N LEU A 13 13.97 -13.79 7.10
CA LEU A 13 13.66 -13.70 5.67
C LEU A 13 12.18 -13.47 5.41
N VAL A 14 11.30 -14.21 6.09
CA VAL A 14 9.83 -14.01 5.97
C VAL A 14 9.43 -12.62 6.40
N CYS A 15 9.96 -12.11 7.53
CA CYS A 15 9.68 -10.76 8.00
C CYS A 15 10.11 -9.69 6.98
N VAL A 16 11.31 -9.82 6.40
CA VAL A 16 11.80 -8.91 5.35
C VAL A 16 10.88 -8.94 4.13
N LEU A 17 10.47 -10.14 3.70
CA LEU A 17 9.61 -10.31 2.53
C LEU A 17 8.22 -9.65 2.76
N LEU A 18 7.63 -9.86 3.93
CA LEU A 18 6.38 -9.19 4.32
C LEU A 18 6.54 -7.67 4.39
N ALA A 19 7.64 -7.18 4.96
CA ALA A 19 7.92 -5.74 5.02
C ALA A 19 8.04 -5.12 3.61
N LEU A 20 8.67 -5.82 2.66
CA LEU A 20 8.76 -5.37 1.27
C LEU A 20 7.38 -5.30 0.61
N ILE A 21 6.51 -6.28 0.84
CA ILE A 21 5.12 -6.27 0.30
C ILE A 21 4.36 -5.06 0.87
N VAL A 22 4.42 -4.83 2.18
CA VAL A 22 3.76 -3.69 2.82
C VAL A 22 4.30 -2.37 2.28
N ALA A 23 5.62 -2.23 2.16
CA ALA A 23 6.25 -1.04 1.58
C ALA A 23 5.80 -0.79 0.14
N ALA A 24 5.68 -1.84 -0.68
CA ALA A 24 5.19 -1.75 -2.05
C ALA A 24 3.72 -1.28 -2.10
N ILE A 25 2.87 -1.79 -1.21
CA ILE A 25 1.47 -1.37 -1.09
C ILE A 25 1.41 0.12 -0.72
N ILE A 26 2.15 0.55 0.29
CA ILE A 26 2.19 1.95 0.72
C ILE A 26 2.70 2.84 -0.42
N ALA A 27 3.77 2.45 -1.11
CA ALA A 27 4.29 3.20 -2.24
C ALA A 27 3.25 3.34 -3.37
N LYS A 28 2.51 2.26 -3.65
CA LYS A 28 1.40 2.28 -4.60
C LYS A 28 0.29 3.23 -4.15
N LEU A 29 -0.14 3.16 -2.88
CA LEU A 29 -1.15 4.06 -2.33
C LEU A 29 -0.72 5.53 -2.38
N VAL A 30 0.55 5.84 -2.08
CA VAL A 30 1.08 7.20 -2.17
C VAL A 30 1.11 7.67 -3.63
N LYS A 31 1.55 6.81 -4.56
CA LYS A 31 1.53 7.11 -6.00
C LYS A 31 0.10 7.33 -6.51
N ASP A 32 -0.83 6.46 -6.14
CA ASP A 32 -2.25 6.57 -6.48
C ASP A 32 -2.84 7.87 -5.91
N ARG A 33 -2.55 8.21 -4.66
CA ARG A 33 -2.97 9.48 -4.04
C ARG A 33 -2.40 10.70 -4.77
N LYS A 34 -1.11 10.66 -5.15
CA LYS A 34 -0.47 11.73 -5.96
C LYS A 34 -1.12 11.87 -7.34
N ASN A 35 -1.61 10.77 -7.91
CA ASN A 35 -2.36 10.76 -9.17
C ASN A 35 -3.85 11.13 -9.00
N GLY A 36 -4.26 11.63 -7.83
CA GLY A 36 -5.65 12.03 -7.55
C GLY A 36 -6.60 10.87 -7.29
N LYS A 37 -6.10 9.63 -7.19
CA LYS A 37 -6.92 8.46 -6.82
C LYS A 37 -7.09 8.44 -5.30
N SER A 38 -8.26 8.85 -4.82
CA SER A 38 -8.68 8.75 -3.41
C SER A 38 -9.58 7.52 -3.19
N SER A 39 -10.31 7.43 -2.07
CA SER A 39 -11.27 6.35 -1.76
C SER A 39 -12.21 5.95 -2.91
N CYS A 40 -12.44 6.83 -3.89
CA CYS A 40 -13.25 6.56 -5.08
C CYS A 40 -12.45 6.00 -6.29
N GLY A 41 -11.18 5.64 -6.14
CA GLY A 41 -10.34 5.03 -7.18
C GLY A 41 -9.90 5.98 -8.30
N GLY A 42 -10.24 7.28 -8.20
CA GLY A 42 -9.96 8.30 -9.21
C GLY A 42 -10.75 8.17 -10.50
N ASN A 43 -11.87 7.43 -10.48
CA ASN A 43 -12.81 7.35 -11.61
C ASN A 43 -14.13 8.02 -11.21
N CYS A 44 -14.17 9.35 -11.24
CA CYS A 44 -15.37 10.11 -10.87
C CYS A 44 -16.48 10.05 -11.94
N SER A 45 -16.16 9.65 -13.17
CA SER A 45 -17.11 9.61 -14.30
C SER A 45 -18.24 8.60 -14.16
N GLY A 46 -18.08 7.57 -13.33
CA GLY A 46 -19.12 6.57 -13.02
C GLY A 46 -19.38 6.41 -11.51
N CYS A 47 -18.89 7.34 -10.69
CA CYS A 47 -19.03 7.23 -9.25
C CYS A 47 -20.49 7.54 -8.84
N PRO A 48 -21.21 6.65 -8.14
CA PRO A 48 -22.57 6.92 -7.66
C PRO A 48 -22.65 8.11 -6.70
N MET A 49 -21.49 8.54 -6.15
CA MET A 49 -21.34 9.74 -5.32
C MET A 49 -20.84 10.97 -6.09
N GLY A 50 -20.73 10.92 -7.43
CA GLY A 50 -20.16 11.98 -8.27
C GLY A 50 -20.83 13.36 -8.09
N GLY A 51 -22.14 13.40 -7.86
CA GLY A 51 -22.90 14.64 -7.61
C GLY A 51 -22.67 15.30 -6.24
N SER A 52 -21.96 14.63 -5.33
CA SER A 52 -21.55 15.18 -4.02
C SER A 52 -20.06 15.47 -3.95
N CYS A 53 -19.23 14.76 -4.73
CA CYS A 53 -17.78 14.97 -4.76
C CYS A 53 -17.34 16.29 -5.43
N HIS A 54 -18.17 16.89 -6.29
CA HIS A 54 -17.89 18.15 -7.00
C HIS A 54 -18.80 19.32 -6.58
N LYS A 55 -19.26 19.34 -5.31
CA LYS A 55 -20.01 20.49 -4.76
C LYS A 55 -19.04 21.60 -4.33
N HIS A 56 -18.34 22.23 -5.28
CA HIS A 56 -17.81 23.58 -5.15
C HIS A 56 -17.33 24.13 -6.49
#